data_AF-A0A3C1WPA1-F1
#
_entry.id   AF-A0A3C1WPA1-F1
#
_cell.length_a   1.000
_cell.length_b   1.000
_cell.length_c   1.000
_cell.angle_alpha   90.00
_cell.angle_beta   90.00
_cell.angle_gamma   90.00
#
_symmetry.space_group_name_H-M   'P 1'
#
loop_
_entity.id
_entity.type
_entity.pdbx_description
1 polymer ?
#
loop_
_entity_poly.entity_id
_entity_poly.type
_entity_poly.pdbx_seq_one_letter_code
_entity_poly.pdbx_strand_id
1 'polypeptide(L)' 'NATLSGGEFTADLHPSNVKWLDLTASYSKVNGKTANGEFLPFIPTDKISGSVRIESDADKKFSNPFFETGIDYSFA' A
#
# COMPACT_ATOMS: atom_id res chain seq x y z
N ASN A 1 6.89 9.06 -26.60
CA ASN A 1 5.60 8.54 -26.11
C ASN A 1 5.86 7.24 -25.36
N ALA A 2 5.14 6.97 -24.27
CA ALA A 2 5.34 5.76 -23.45
C ALA A 2 4.00 5.24 -22.93
N THR A 3 3.93 3.93 -22.67
CA THR A 3 2.77 3.23 -22.14
C THR A 3 3.11 2.62 -20.80
N LEU A 4 2.22 2.83 -19.82
CA LEU A 4 2.28 2.21 -18.50
C LEU A 4 1.13 1.21 -18.40
N SER A 5 1.43 -0.02 -18.02
CA SER A 5 0.44 -1.05 -17.74
C SER A 5 0.82 -1.79 -16.47
N GLY A 6 -0.15 -2.32 -15.73
CA GLY A 6 0.12 -2.89 -14.43
C GLY A 6 -1.13 -3.28 -13.68
N GLY A 7 -0.94 -3.69 -12.44
CA GLY A 7 -2.02 -4.07 -11.53
C GLY A 7 -1.59 -3.91 -10.08
N GLU A 8 -2.58 -3.80 -9.21
CA GLU A 8 -2.40 -3.72 -7.76
C GLU A 8 -3.40 -4.67 -7.09
N PHE A 9 -2.94 -5.30 -6.02
CA PHE A 9 -3.78 -6.05 -5.09
C PHE A 9 -3.51 -5.53 -3.67
N THR A 10 -4.58 -5.21 -2.96
CA THR A 10 -4.53 -4.72 -1.58
C THR A 10 -5.47 -5.56 -0.72
N ALA A 11 -4.94 -6.08 0.37
CA ALA A 11 -5.67 -6.76 1.42
C ALA A 11 -5.71 -5.88 2.67
N ASP A 12 -6.90 -5.74 3.24
CA ASP A 12 -7.14 -5.01 4.47
C ASP A 12 -7.86 -5.95 5.46
N LEU A 13 -7.32 -6.05 6.67
CA LEU A 13 -7.84 -6.87 7.74
C LEU A 13 -8.14 -6.00 8.96
N HIS A 14 -9.43 -5.76 9.16
CA HIS A 14 -10.01 -5.15 10.36
C HIS A 14 -10.90 -6.17 11.09
N PRO A 15 -10.38 -6.91 12.08
CA PRO A 15 -11.19 -7.90 12.80
C PRO A 15 -12.28 -7.21 13.63
N SER A 16 -13.54 -7.62 13.44
CA SER A 16 -14.70 -7.02 14.13
C SER A 16 -14.66 -7.16 15.66
N ASN A 17 -13.95 -8.16 16.17
CA ASN A 17 -13.69 -8.42 17.59
C ASN A 17 -12.44 -7.71 18.14
N VAL A 18 -11.61 -7.13 17.27
CA VAL A 18 -10.36 -6.42 17.62
C VAL A 18 -10.36 -5.08 16.89
N LYS A 19 -11.26 -4.19 17.33
CA LYS A 19 -11.49 -2.88 16.68
C LYS A 19 -10.31 -1.92 16.74
N TRP A 20 -9.35 -2.18 17.62
CA TRP A 20 -8.17 -1.33 17.79
C TRP A 20 -7.06 -1.65 16.79
N LEU A 21 -7.20 -2.69 15.95
CA LEU A 21 -6.13 -3.18 15.07
C LEU A 21 -6.57 -3.19 13.60
N ASP A 22 -5.74 -2.56 12.77
CA ASP A 22 -5.85 -2.55 11.31
C ASP A 22 -4.54 -3.03 10.69
N LEU A 23 -4.63 -3.99 9.78
CA LEU A 23 -3.50 -4.52 9.03
C LEU A 23 -3.75 -4.39 7.54
N THR A 24 -2.89 -3.62 6.85
CA THR A 24 -2.95 -3.48 5.39
C THR A 24 -1.71 -4.10 4.76
N ALA A 25 -1.90 -4.87 3.70
CA ALA A 25 -0.83 -5.38 2.85
C ALA A 25 -1.18 -5.13 1.39
N SER A 26 -0.25 -4.60 0.61
CA SER A 26 -0.45 -4.40 -0.82
C SER A 26 0.74 -4.88 -1.64
N TYR A 27 0.42 -5.31 -2.85
CA TYR A 27 1.38 -5.67 -3.89
C TYR A 27 1.00 -4.96 -5.17
N SER A 28 1.94 -4.25 -5.78
CA SER A 28 1.73 -3.60 -7.07
C SER A 28 2.83 -3.96 -8.06
N LYS A 29 2.44 -4.03 -9.33
CA LYS A 29 3.32 -4.28 -10.46
C LYS A 29 3.06 -3.25 -11.54
N VAL A 30 4.11 -2.57 -12.00
CA VAL A 30 4.03 -1.57 -13.07
C VAL A 30 5.06 -1.88 -14.15
N ASN A 31 4.61 -1.91 -15.39
CA ASN A 31 5.41 -2.09 -16.58
C ASN A 31 5.33 -0.81 -17.43
N GLY A 32 6.40 -0.02 -17.41
CA GLY A 32 6.53 1.17 -18.24
C GLY A 32 7.42 0.91 -19.44
N LYS A 33 6.91 1.11 -20.66
CA LYS A 33 7.69 0.97 -21.90
C LYS A 33 7.54 2.19 -22.81
N THR A 34 8.63 2.60 -23.46
CA THR A 34 8.58 3.60 -24.52
C THR A 34 7.92 3.01 -25.78
N ALA A 35 7.53 3.87 -26.73
CA ALA A 35 7.04 3.42 -28.03
C ALA A 35 8.05 2.53 -28.80
N ASN A 36 9.35 2.63 -28.44
CA ASN A 36 10.43 1.82 -29.01
C ASN A 36 10.66 0.50 -28.22
N GLY A 37 9.85 0.22 -27.20
CA GLY A 37 9.90 -1.02 -26.41
C GLY A 37 10.88 -1.01 -25.23
N GLU A 38 11.63 0.08 -25.02
CA GLU A 38 12.58 0.21 -23.92
C GLU A 38 11.86 0.43 -22.58
N PHE A 39 12.36 -0.19 -21.51
CA PHE A 39 11.82 0.03 -20.17
C PHE A 39 12.10 1.44 -19.68
N LEU A 40 11.12 2.04 -19.02
CA LEU A 40 11.30 3.35 -18.38
C LEU A 40 12.23 3.21 -17.17
N PRO A 41 13.25 4.08 -17.04
CA PRO A 41 14.12 4.07 -15.87
C PRO A 41 13.34 4.52 -14.61
N PHE A 42 13.77 4.04 -13.44
CA PHE A 42 13.27 4.45 -12.12
C PHE A 42 11.80 4.12 -11.80
N ILE A 43 11.16 3.24 -12.57
CA ILE A 43 9.87 2.65 -12.17
C ILE A 43 10.16 1.26 -11.59
N PRO A 44 10.02 1.06 -10.26
CA PRO A 44 10.17 -0.28 -9.69
C PRO A 44 9.10 -1.19 -10.28
N THR A 45 9.54 -2.34 -10.81
CA THR A 45 8.63 -3.23 -11.53
C THR A 45 7.64 -3.87 -10.58
N ASP A 46 8.06 -4.13 -9.35
CA ASP A 46 7.25 -4.74 -8.31
C ASP A 46 7.45 -3.98 -6.98
N LYS A 47 6.38 -3.79 -6.21
CA LYS A 47 6.42 -3.19 -4.86
C LYS A 47 5.54 -4.00 -3.93
N ILE A 48 6.02 -4.25 -2.71
CA ILE A 48 5.21 -4.74 -1.60
C ILE A 48 5.21 -3.68 -0.50
N SER A 49 4.04 -3.42 0.05
CA SER A 49 3.83 -2.53 1.18
C SER A 49 3.07 -3.26 2.28
N GLY A 50 3.41 -2.98 3.53
CA GLY A 50 2.66 -3.45 4.68
C GLY A 50 2.56 -2.36 5.73
N SER A 51 1.38 -2.13 6.29
CA SER A 51 1.18 -1.22 7.41
C SER A 51 0.39 -1.87 8.53
N VAL A 52 0.71 -1.43 9.75
CA VAL A 52 0.01 -1.77 10.98
C VAL A 52 -0.45 -0.47 11.60
N ARG A 53 -1.76 -0.38 11.82
CA ARG A 53 -2.40 0.74 12.51
C ARG A 53 -3.05 0.24 13.79
N ILE A 54 -2.83 1.00 14.85
CA ILE A 54 -3.43 0.77 16.17
C ILE A 54 -4.23 2.01 16.53
N GLU A 55 -5.51 1.83 16.86
CA GLU A 55 -6.46 2.90 17.18
C GLU A 55 -7.02 2.73 18.59
N SER A 56 -7.16 3.84 19.32
CA SER A 56 -7.83 3.86 20.62
C SER A 56 -9.24 4.44 20.49
N ASP A 57 -10.22 3.79 21.12
CA ASP A 57 -11.58 4.33 21.24
C ASP A 57 -11.56 5.54 22.18
N ALA A 58 -11.63 6.75 21.62
CA ALA A 58 -11.82 7.98 22.37
C ALA A 58 -13.31 8.27 22.56
N ASP A 59 -13.64 9.05 23.58
CA ASP A 59 -15.01 9.52 23.79
C ASP A 59 -15.53 10.25 22.54
N LYS A 60 -16.84 10.14 22.29
CA LYS A 60 -17.58 10.67 21.11
C LYS A 60 -17.36 12.15 20.77
N LYS A 61 -16.64 12.89 21.60
CA LYS A 61 -16.28 14.31 21.41
C LYS A 61 -14.97 14.49 20.65
N PHE A 62 -14.18 13.43 20.44
CA PHE A 62 -12.92 13.47 19.71
C PHE A 62 -12.83 12.29 18.74
N SER A 63 -12.13 12.47 17.60
CA SER A 63 -11.82 11.36 16.70
C SER A 63 -10.90 10.38 17.41
N ASN A 64 -11.08 9.09 17.18
CA ASN A 64 -10.23 8.07 17.76
C ASN A 64 -8.74 8.31 17.39
N PRO A 65 -7.86 8.55 18.38
CA PRO A 65 -6.44 8.69 18.10
C PRO A 65 -5.86 7.35 17.64
N PHE A 66 -4.98 7.40 16.64
CA PHE A 66 -4.33 6.22 16.10
C PHE A 66 -2.83 6.44 15.91
N PHE A 67 -2.10 5.34 15.87
CA PHE A 67 -0.71 5.28 15.48
C PHE A 67 -0.59 4.29 14.34
N GLU A 68 0.09 4.66 13.27
CA GLU A 68 0.33 3.79 12.12
C GLU A 68 1.81 3.79 11.76
N THR A 69 2.32 2.61 11.44
CA THR A 69 3.65 2.43 10.90
C THR A 69 3.59 1.45 9.73
N GLY A 70 4.47 1.63 8.76
CA GLY A 70 4.51 0.78 7.58
C GLY A 70 5.89 0.65 7.00
N ILE A 71 6.05 -0.39 6.18
CA ILE A 71 7.26 -0.69 5.43
C ILE A 71 6.91 -0.80 3.96
N ASP A 72 7.81 -0.26 3.13
CA ASP A 72 7.75 -0.37 1.68
C ASP A 72 9.01 -1.07 1.19
N TYR A 73 8.84 -2.07 0.34
CA TYR A 73 9.93 -2.73 -0.35
C TYR A 73 9.67 -2.73 -1.85
N SER A 74 10.56 -2.09 -2.60
CA SER A 74 10.52 -2.00 -4.06
C SER A 74 11.59 -2.91 -4.65
N PHE A 75 11.17 -3.78 -5.57
CA PHE A 75 12.07 -4.63 -6.33
C PHE A 75 12.55 -3.84 -7.56
N ALA A 76 13.87 -3.69 -7.67
CA ALA A 76 14.55 -3.03 -8.78
C ALA A 76 14.95 -4.04 -9.86
#